data_AF-J0NIC4-F1
#
_entry.id   AF-J0NIC4-F1
#
_cell.length_a   1.000
_cell.length_b   1.000
_cell.length_c   1.000
_cell.angle_alpha   90.00
_cell.angle_beta   90.00
_cell.angle_gamma   90.00
#
_symmetry.space_group_name_H-M   'P 1'
#
loop_
_entity.id
_entity.type
_entity.pdbx_description
1 polymer ?
#
loop_
_entity_poly.entity_id
_entity_poly.type
_entity_poly.pdbx_seq_one_letter_code
_entity_poly.pdbx_strand_id
1 'polypeptide(L)'
;MRREEARALARALMDDAGLGQWGLRFDRAKRRAGSCTHATRTISLSGPLTDIYDEATVRAVVLHEIAHALVGPSQGHGARWREAARALGAPDSATLPGALPAPDAP
;
A
#
# COMPACT_ATOMS: atom_id res chain seq x y z
N MET A 1 -12.87 4.85 2.18
CA MET A 1 -12.32 5.43 3.43
C MET A 1 -11.97 6.88 3.15
N ARG A 2 -12.02 7.83 4.09
CA ARG A 2 -11.58 9.20 3.77
C ARG A 2 -10.07 9.25 3.66
N ARG A 3 -9.52 10.03 2.70
CA ARG A 3 -8.07 10.10 2.46
C ARG A 3 -7.25 10.57 3.66
N GLU A 4 -7.82 11.44 4.50
CA GLU A 4 -7.16 11.87 5.74
C GLU A 4 -7.02 10.72 6.75
N GLU A 5 -8.06 9.89 6.89
CA GLU A 5 -8.00 8.69 7.74
C GLU A 5 -6.99 7.69 7.16
N ALA A 6 -7.01 7.50 5.83
CA ALA A 6 -6.05 6.62 5.15
C ALA A 6 -4.61 7.10 5.32
N ARG A 7 -4.38 8.43 5.30
CA ARG A 7 -3.07 9.03 5.57
C ARG A 7 -2.62 8.75 6.99
N ALA A 8 -3.49 8.95 7.98
CA ALA A 8 -3.15 8.71 9.38
C ALA A 8 -2.83 7.23 9.63
N LEU A 9 -3.67 6.33 9.11
CA LEU A 9 -3.46 4.88 9.15
C LEU A 9 -2.12 4.50 8.52
N ALA A 10 -1.87 4.96 7.29
CA ALA A 10 -0.67 4.62 6.56
C ALA A 10 0.60 5.15 7.24
N ARG A 11 0.53 6.37 7.79
CA ARG A 11 1.65 6.96 8.52
C ARG A 11 2.00 6.13 9.76
N ALA A 12 1.00 5.79 10.58
CA ALA A 12 1.19 4.98 11.78
C ALA A 12 1.83 3.62 11.43
N LEU A 13 1.32 2.92 10.41
CA LEU A 13 1.86 1.63 10.00
C LEU A 13 3.28 1.71 9.46
N MET A 14 3.59 2.77 8.70
CA MET A 14 4.93 3.00 8.21
C MET A 14 5.90 3.30 9.38
N ASP A 15 5.46 4.04 10.40
CA ASP A 15 6.29 4.35 11.57
C ASP A 15 6.56 3.10 12.42
N ASP A 16 5.54 2.27 12.66
CA ASP A 16 5.66 0.98 13.34
C ASP A 16 6.63 0.03 12.60
N ALA A 17 6.68 0.12 11.27
CA ALA A 17 7.59 -0.65 10.43
C ALA A 17 9.00 0.00 10.28
N GLY A 18 9.29 1.10 10.98
CA GLY A 18 10.59 1.77 10.92
C GLY A 18 10.82 2.61 9.66
N LEU A 19 9.77 2.94 8.91
CA LEU A 19 9.80 3.75 7.69
C LEU A 19 9.52 5.24 7.96
N GLY A 20 9.94 5.77 9.12
CA GLY A 20 9.71 7.18 9.49
C GLY A 20 10.35 8.19 8.54
N GLN A 21 11.40 7.80 7.82
CA GLN A 21 12.07 8.63 6.80
C GLN A 21 11.47 8.48 5.39
N TRP A 22 10.46 7.62 5.22
CA TRP A 22 9.78 7.43 3.94
C TRP A 22 8.62 8.40 3.77
N GLY A 23 8.50 8.97 2.58
CA GLY A 23 7.38 9.82 2.19
C GLY A 23 6.10 9.03 1.92
N LEU A 24 4.96 9.66 2.20
CA LEU A 24 3.62 9.16 1.87
C LEU A 24 2.85 10.20 1.05
N ARG A 25 2.31 9.79 -0.11
CA ARG A 25 1.50 10.67 -0.96
C ARG A 25 0.28 9.97 -1.56
N PHE A 26 -0.68 10.76 -2.04
CA PHE A 26 -1.73 10.25 -2.93
C PHE A 26 -1.38 10.57 -4.39
N ASP A 27 -1.64 9.62 -5.28
CA ASP A 27 -1.56 9.79 -6.73
C ASP A 27 -2.95 9.64 -7.39
N ARG A 28 -3.01 9.77 -8.71
CA ARG A 28 -4.26 9.70 -9.49
C ARG A 28 -4.46 8.37 -10.23
N ALA A 29 -3.72 7.32 -9.88
CA ALA A 29 -3.85 6.04 -10.57
C ALA A 29 -5.26 5.47 -10.38
N LYS A 30 -5.89 4.96 -11.45
CA LYS A 30 -7.22 4.32 -11.36
C LYS A 30 -7.18 2.78 -11.38
N ARG A 31 -6.00 2.19 -11.64
CA ARG A 31 -5.83 0.74 -11.81
C ARG A 31 -4.85 0.10 -10.82
N ARG A 32 -4.05 0.91 -10.13
CA ARG A 32 -3.06 0.46 -9.16
C ARG A 32 -3.34 1.15 -7.84
N ALA A 33 -3.59 0.38 -6.79
CA ALA A 33 -4.01 0.91 -5.49
C ALA A 33 -2.84 1.51 -4.69
N GLY A 34 -1.65 0.93 -4.78
CA GLY A 34 -0.44 1.35 -4.06
C GLY A 34 0.83 1.28 -4.92
N SER A 35 1.87 2.01 -4.55
CA SER A 35 3.22 1.90 -5.12
C SER A 35 4.28 2.13 -4.07
N CYS A 36 5.38 1.39 -4.17
CA CYS A 36 6.63 1.65 -3.46
C CYS A 36 7.71 2.09 -4.44
N THR A 37 8.29 3.27 -4.23
CA THR A 37 9.42 3.80 -5.01
C THR A 37 10.65 3.96 -4.13
N HIS A 38 11.59 3.03 -4.25
CA HIS A 38 12.83 3.02 -3.45
C HIS A 38 13.73 4.22 -3.72
N ALA A 39 13.85 4.66 -4.98
CA ALA A 39 14.72 5.78 -5.36
C ALA A 39 14.42 7.08 -4.61
N THR A 40 13.14 7.32 -4.29
CA THR A 40 12.67 8.50 -3.54
C THR A 40 12.18 8.16 -2.13
N ARG A 41 12.34 6.90 -1.69
CA ARG A 41 11.79 6.37 -0.44
C ARG A 41 10.34 6.79 -0.22
N THR A 42 9.49 6.54 -1.22
CA THR A 42 8.09 7.01 -1.21
C THR A 42 7.12 5.86 -1.39
N ILE A 43 6.10 5.82 -0.54
CA ILE A 43 4.88 5.03 -0.77
C ILE A 43 3.80 5.97 -1.32
N SER A 44 3.14 5.58 -2.40
CA SER A 44 1.96 6.28 -2.91
C SER A 44 0.72 5.40 -2.86
N LEU A 45 -0.41 6.01 -2.52
CA LEU A 45 -1.73 5.39 -2.62
C LEU A 45 -2.53 6.08 -3.73
N SER A 46 -3.34 5.33 -4.46
CA SER A 46 -4.32 5.93 -5.37
C SER A 46 -5.38 6.67 -4.57
N GLY A 47 -5.49 7.99 -4.77
CA GLY A 47 -6.58 8.78 -4.20
C GLY A 47 -7.95 8.26 -4.63
N PRO A 48 -8.23 8.10 -5.95
CA PRO A 48 -9.52 7.60 -6.43
C PRO A 48 -9.91 6.23 -5.87
N LEU A 49 -8.96 5.29 -5.74
CA LEU A 49 -9.26 3.96 -5.20
C LEU A 49 -9.42 3.97 -3.68
N THR A 50 -8.63 4.80 -2.97
CA THR A 50 -8.77 4.97 -1.50
C THR A 50 -10.17 5.47 -1.12
N ASP A 51 -10.75 6.35 -1.93
CA ASP A 51 -12.07 6.91 -1.67
C ASP A 51 -13.17 5.83 -1.69
N ILE A 52 -13.06 4.85 -2.59
CA ILE A 52 -14.09 3.82 -2.82
C ILE A 52 -13.82 2.49 -2.10
N TYR A 53 -12.58 2.26 -1.63
CA TYR A 53 -12.23 1.07 -0.86
C TYR A 53 -12.58 1.24 0.63
N ASP A 54 -12.93 0.13 1.26
CA ASP A 54 -13.09 0.07 2.70
C ASP A 54 -11.73 0.16 3.42
N GLU A 55 -11.78 0.39 4.73
CA GLU A 55 -10.56 0.52 5.54
C GLU A 55 -9.69 -0.74 5.50
N ALA A 56 -10.29 -1.92 5.54
CA ALA A 56 -9.57 -3.19 5.50
C ALA A 56 -8.76 -3.36 4.21
N THR A 57 -9.35 -3.01 3.07
CA THR A 57 -8.69 -3.05 1.76
C THR A 57 -7.58 -2.01 1.68
N VAL A 58 -7.83 -0.77 2.12
CA VAL A 58 -6.79 0.27 2.14
C VAL A 58 -5.64 -0.13 3.05
N ARG A 59 -5.92 -0.70 4.23
CA ARG A 59 -4.92 -1.25 5.14
C ARG A 59 -4.07 -2.32 4.45
N ALA A 60 -4.69 -3.27 3.77
CA ALA A 60 -3.98 -4.33 3.06
C ALA A 60 -3.05 -3.78 1.96
N VAL A 61 -3.50 -2.76 1.22
CA VAL A 61 -2.67 -2.06 0.22
C VAL A 61 -1.47 -1.37 0.88
N VAL A 62 -1.67 -0.68 2.00
CA VAL A 62 -0.57 -0.01 2.70
C VAL A 62 0.47 -1.03 3.17
N LEU A 63 0.04 -2.11 3.83
CA LEU A 63 0.96 -3.13 4.32
C LEU A 63 1.72 -3.84 3.19
N HIS A 64 1.07 -4.01 2.03
CA HIS A 64 1.72 -4.52 0.81
C HIS A 64 2.89 -3.63 0.37
N GLU A 65 2.68 -2.31 0.32
CA GLU A 65 3.73 -1.37 -0.07
C GLU A 65 4.83 -1.24 1.00
N ILE A 66 4.47 -1.34 2.28
CA ILE A 66 5.44 -1.41 3.39
C ILE A 66 6.32 -2.66 3.24
N ALA A 67 5.73 -3.82 2.92
CA ALA A 67 6.50 -5.03 2.68
C ALA A 67 7.54 -4.83 1.55
N HIS A 68 7.17 -4.18 0.44
CA HIS A 68 8.13 -3.82 -0.63
C HIS A 68 9.23 -2.89 -0.15
N ALA A 69 8.89 -1.89 0.67
CA ALA A 69 9.86 -0.95 1.22
C ALA A 69 10.89 -1.66 2.13
N LEU A 70 10.46 -2.67 2.90
CA LEU A 70 11.33 -3.42 3.81
C LEU A 70 12.29 -4.37 3.07
N VAL A 71 11.83 -5.06 2.02
CA VAL A 71 12.61 -6.14 1.40
C VAL A 71 13.50 -5.69 0.26
N GLY A 72 13.27 -4.50 -0.28
CA GLY A 72 14.05 -3.93 -1.38
C GLY A 72 13.46 -4.20 -2.77
N PRO A 73 13.89 -3.42 -3.79
CA PRO A 73 13.26 -3.40 -5.11
C PRO A 73 13.47 -4.68 -5.93
N SER A 74 14.46 -5.52 -5.59
CA SER A 74 14.80 -6.73 -6.35
C SER A 74 13.95 -7.95 -5.99
N GLN A 75 13.16 -7.88 -4.91
CA GLN A 75 12.46 -9.05 -4.38
C GLN A 75 11.10 -9.30 -5.04
N GLY A 76 10.49 -8.28 -5.67
CA GLY A 76 9.12 -8.36 -6.15
C GLY A 76 8.19 -8.94 -5.07
N HIS A 77 7.27 -9.83 -5.45
CA HIS A 77 6.41 -10.59 -4.53
C HIS A 77 6.99 -11.97 -4.16
N GLY A 78 8.32 -12.09 -4.14
CA GLY A 78 9.04 -13.33 -3.83
C GLY A 78 8.98 -13.74 -2.35
N ALA A 79 9.77 -14.76 -1.98
CA ALA A 79 9.72 -15.37 -0.64
C ALA A 79 9.92 -14.35 0.50
N ARG A 80 10.92 -13.47 0.37
CA ARG A 80 11.21 -12.42 1.36
C ARG A 80 10.06 -11.42 1.50
N TRP A 81 9.42 -11.06 0.38
CA TRP A 81 8.25 -10.17 0.41
C TRP A 81 7.07 -10.84 1.12
N ARG A 82 6.78 -12.11 0.81
CA ARG A 82 5.69 -12.85 1.47
C ARG A 82 5.93 -13.03 2.97
N GLU A 83 7.17 -13.28 3.36
CA GLU A 83 7.56 -13.33 4.77
C GLU A 83 7.31 -11.99 5.48
N ALA A 84 7.75 -10.87 4.89
CA ALA A 84 7.48 -9.54 5.42
C ALA A 84 5.99 -9.23 5.47
N ALA A 85 5.22 -9.54 4.41
CA ALA A 85 3.78 -9.33 4.36
C ALA A 85 3.06 -10.08 5.50
N ARG A 86 3.40 -11.36 5.73
CA ARG A 86 2.83 -12.14 6.85
C ARG A 86 3.22 -11.57 8.21
N ALA A 87 4.48 -11.17 8.39
CA ALA A 87 4.95 -10.56 9.63
C ALA A 87 4.20 -9.26 9.97
N LEU A 88 3.78 -8.51 8.95
CA LEU A 88 2.99 -7.29 9.08
C LEU A 88 1.48 -7.55 9.27
N GLY A 89 1.01 -8.80 9.16
CA GLY A 89 -0.41 -9.14 9.18
C GLY A 89 -1.15 -8.79 7.87
N ALA A 90 -0.43 -8.64 6.76
CA ALA A 90 -1.00 -8.46 5.43
C ALA A 90 -1.29 -9.81 4.76
N PRO A 91 -2.25 -9.87 3.81
CA PRO A 91 -2.30 -10.98 2.86
C PRO A 91 -0.98 -11.09 2.10
N ASP A 92 -0.43 -12.30 1.94
CA ASP A 92 0.77 -12.57 1.14
C ASP A 92 0.45 -12.77 -0.36
N SER A 93 -0.65 -12.17 -0.80
CA SER A 93 -1.07 -12.11 -2.20
C SER A 93 -0.63 -10.80 -2.85
N ALA A 94 -0.12 -10.90 -4.08
CA ALA A 94 0.21 -9.73 -4.88
C ALA A 94 -1.03 -8.98 -5.43
N THR A 95 -2.18 -9.65 -5.45
CA THR A 95 -3.41 -9.15 -6.03
C THR A 95 -4.47 -8.92 -4.96
N LEU A 96 -5.18 -7.80 -5.13
CA LEU A 96 -6.41 -7.55 -4.40
C LEU A 96 -7.55 -8.43 -4.93
N PRO A 97 -8.62 -8.66 -4.14
CA PRO A 97 -9.79 -9.39 -4.59
C PRO A 97 -10.39 -8.79 -5.86
N GLY A 98 -10.78 -9.63 -6.82
CA GLY A 98 -11.34 -9.19 -8.11
C GLY A 98 -12.74 -8.56 -8.02
N ALA A 99 -13.42 -8.69 -6.87
CA ALA A 99 -14.76 -8.15 -6.63
C ALA A 99 -14.76 -6.70 -6.10
N LEU A 100 -13.58 -6.06 -6.00
CA LEU A 100 -13.48 -4.69 -5.52
C LEU A 100 -14.10 -3.68 -6.51
N PRO A 101 -14.70 -2.59 -6.02
CA PRO A 101 -15.27 -1.57 -6.88
C PRO A 101 -14.19 -0.93 -7.77
N ALA A 102 -14.56 -0.63 -9.01
CA ALA A 102 -13.72 0.13 -9.92
C ALA A 102 -14.16 1.61 -9.91
N PRO A 103 -13.23 2.56 -10.03
CA PRO A 103 -13.59 3.97 -10.19
C PRO A 103 -14.19 4.16 -11.59
N ASP A 104 -15.10 5.12 -11.72
CA ASP A 104 -15.74 5.42 -13.00
C ASP A 104 -14.71 5.65 -14.12
N ALA A 105 -15.05 5.09 -15.29
CA ALA A 105 -14.32 5.36 -16.51
C ALA A 105 -14.34 6.88 -16.79
N PRO A 106 -13.22 7.46 -17.28
CA PRO A 106 -13.16 8.88 -17.61
C PRO A 106 -14.18 9.29 -18.68
#